data_AF-A0AAW0FZ23-F1
#
_entry.id   AF-A0AAW0FZ23-F1
#
_cell.length_a   1.000
_cell.length_b   1.000
_cell.length_c   1.000
_cell.angle_alpha   90.00
_cell.angle_beta   90.00
_cell.angle_gamma   90.00
#
_symmetry.space_group_name_H-M   'P 1'
#
loop_
_entity.id
_entity.type
_entity.pdbx_description
1 polymer ?
#
loop_
_entity_poly.entity_id
_entity_poly.type
_entity_poly.pdbx_seq_one_letter_code
_entity_poly.pdbx_strand_id
1 'polypeptide(L)'
;MPALKSNGKCKRGSRSENNEDTYYARNVVARREYQLQYNRVRRATRRKLSKADLAALRENKLQEVEGTRPIFDNTICCRDGAIDPHRSTGMKSREDKELQYLQRRKVALSDEYAYRSDPNAWVSKYMKELSGRIDSELRDIRLYFKEAPDARDSAYWMEAVHGSRRMIALHHQERELIEQGSDIPLLAFQSRMSIPYGNRVNRREFRRLYGF
;
A
#
# COMPACT_ATOMS: atom_id res chain seq x y z
N MET A 1 -51.36 -33.59 5.72
CA MET A 1 -51.91 -33.21 7.04
C MET A 1 -51.25 -34.12 8.06
N PRO A 2 -50.57 -33.69 9.16
CA PRO A 2 -50.37 -32.38 9.79
C PRO A 2 -48.83 -32.06 9.89
N ALA A 3 -48.24 -31.08 10.58
CA ALA A 3 -48.64 -30.02 11.49
C ALA A 3 -47.72 -28.80 11.25
N LEU A 4 -48.29 -27.61 11.14
CA LEU A 4 -47.58 -26.33 11.13
C LEU A 4 -46.91 -26.11 12.49
N LYS A 5 -45.57 -26.01 12.53
CA LYS A 5 -44.86 -25.58 13.73
C LYS A 5 -45.10 -24.08 13.94
N SER A 6 -45.82 -23.77 15.01
CA SER A 6 -46.09 -22.43 15.49
C SER A 6 -44.79 -21.66 15.73
N ASN A 7 -44.64 -20.52 15.05
CA ASN A 7 -43.63 -19.52 15.36
C ASN A 7 -43.82 -19.03 16.80
N GLY A 8 -42.93 -19.46 17.69
CA GLY A 8 -42.77 -18.88 19.02
C GLY A 8 -42.34 -17.43 18.87
N LYS A 9 -43.31 -16.51 18.83
CA LYS A 9 -43.08 -15.08 19.04
C LYS A 9 -42.55 -14.92 20.46
N CYS A 10 -41.22 -14.84 20.61
CA CYS A 10 -40.61 -14.28 21.80
C CYS A 10 -41.23 -12.90 22.03
N LYS A 11 -42.11 -12.82 23.04
CA LYS A 11 -42.64 -11.56 23.56
C LYS A 11 -41.44 -10.71 23.94
N ARG A 12 -41.09 -9.74 23.09
CA ARG A 12 -40.24 -8.61 23.50
C ARG A 12 -41.06 -7.90 24.57
N GLY A 13 -40.66 -8.08 25.82
CA GLY A 13 -41.21 -7.29 26.91
C GLY A 13 -41.11 -5.83 26.52
N SER A 14 -42.27 -5.16 26.52
CA SER A 14 -42.40 -3.71 26.41
C SER A 14 -41.61 -3.11 27.57
N ARG A 15 -40.35 -2.74 27.29
CA ARG A 15 -39.48 -2.07 28.23
C ARG A 15 -39.97 -0.62 28.28
N SER A 16 -40.47 -0.23 29.44
CA SER A 16 -41.00 1.09 29.74
C SER A 16 -40.16 2.20 29.12
N GLU A 17 -40.82 3.04 28.33
CA GLU A 17 -40.40 4.38 27.98
C GLU A 17 -40.11 5.14 29.28
N ASN A 18 -38.85 5.56 29.44
CA ASN A 18 -38.27 6.48 30.44
C ASN A 18 -36.83 6.03 30.78
N ASN A 19 -36.01 5.77 29.76
CA ASN A 19 -34.62 5.33 29.93
C ASN A 19 -33.62 6.38 29.43
N GLU A 20 -34.05 7.63 29.31
CA GLU A 20 -33.22 8.76 28.85
C GLU A 20 -32.14 9.14 29.87
N ASP A 21 -32.23 8.64 31.10
CA ASP A 21 -31.37 9.09 32.20
C ASP A 21 -30.54 8.00 32.90
N THR A 22 -30.36 6.86 32.23
CA THR A 22 -29.38 5.88 32.70
C THR A 22 -27.96 6.34 32.36
N TYR A 23 -27.00 6.13 33.27
CA TYR A 23 -25.56 6.30 33.00
C TYR A 23 -25.11 5.67 31.66
N TYR A 24 -25.83 4.63 31.23
CA TYR A 24 -25.67 3.94 29.96
C TYR A 24 -26.10 4.76 28.73
N ALA A 25 -27.20 5.52 28.83
CA ALA A 25 -27.73 6.38 27.77
C ALA A 25 -26.92 7.69 27.60
N ARG A 26 -26.46 8.30 28.71
CA ARG A 26 -25.72 9.58 28.68
C ARG A 26 -24.35 9.48 27.97
N ASN A 27 -23.70 8.31 28.06
CA ASN A 27 -22.34 8.08 27.54
C ASN A 27 -22.30 7.22 26.25
N VAL A 28 -23.42 7.12 25.52
CA VAL A 28 -23.48 6.28 24.30
C VAL A 28 -22.50 6.78 23.23
N VAL A 29 -22.42 8.09 23.02
CA VAL A 29 -21.54 8.71 22.03
C VAL A 29 -20.07 8.44 22.39
N ALA A 30 -19.66 8.78 23.62
CA ALA A 30 -18.30 8.57 24.10
C ALA A 30 -17.88 7.09 24.04
N ARG A 31 -18.78 6.15 24.37
CA ARG A 31 -18.51 4.71 24.22
C ARG A 31 -18.36 4.29 22.77
N ARG A 32 -19.20 4.81 21.87
CA ARG A 32 -19.11 4.52 20.44
C ARG A 32 -17.79 5.03 19.87
N GLU A 33 -17.37 6.24 20.25
CA GLU A 33 -16.10 6.84 19.85
C GLU A 33 -14.91 6.04 20.39
N TYR A 34 -14.90 5.71 21.68
CA TYR A 34 -13.90 4.82 22.28
C TYR A 34 -13.82 3.49 21.53
N GLN A 35 -14.97 2.89 21.23
CA GLN A 35 -15.01 1.60 20.57
C GLN A 35 -14.55 1.67 19.11
N LEU A 36 -14.80 2.78 18.42
CA LEU A 36 -14.25 3.05 17.08
C LEU A 36 -12.73 3.19 17.14
N GLN A 37 -12.19 3.98 18.08
CA GLN A 37 -10.73 4.11 18.28
C GLN A 37 -10.08 2.77 18.66
N TYR A 38 -10.67 2.05 19.61
CA TYR A 38 -10.23 0.72 20.01
C TYR A 38 -10.21 -0.24 18.83
N ASN A 39 -11.28 -0.28 18.03
CA ASN A 39 -11.36 -1.18 16.88
C ASN A 39 -10.34 -0.82 15.78
N ARG A 40 -10.10 0.47 15.53
CA ARG A 40 -9.07 0.94 14.57
C ARG A 40 -7.69 0.40 14.92
N VAL A 41 -7.33 0.38 16.19
CA VAL A 41 -6.01 -0.08 16.66
C VAL A 41 -5.97 -1.60 16.90
N ARG A 42 -6.90 -2.11 17.72
CA ARG A 42 -6.85 -3.48 18.25
C ARG A 42 -7.43 -4.53 17.31
N ARG A 43 -8.29 -4.14 16.37
CA ARG A 43 -8.95 -5.01 15.37
C ARG A 43 -8.57 -4.67 13.93
N ALA A 44 -7.35 -4.18 13.73
CA ALA A 44 -6.85 -3.75 12.43
C ALA A 44 -6.71 -4.87 11.39
N THR A 45 -6.63 -6.15 11.80
CA THR A 45 -6.59 -7.29 10.88
C THR A 45 -7.54 -8.41 11.30
N ARG A 46 -8.07 -9.13 10.31
CA ARG A 46 -8.86 -10.36 10.49
C ARG A 46 -8.01 -11.64 10.42
N ARG A 47 -6.73 -11.54 10.03
CA ARG A 47 -5.82 -12.68 9.91
C ARG A 47 -5.14 -12.98 11.24
N LYS A 48 -4.79 -14.26 11.45
CA LYS A 48 -3.91 -14.66 12.55
C LYS A 48 -2.48 -14.19 12.21
N LEU A 49 -1.92 -13.34 13.06
CA LEU A 49 -0.54 -12.87 13.00
C LEU A 49 0.26 -13.44 14.18
N SER A 50 1.59 -13.46 14.06
CA SER A 50 2.44 -13.74 15.21
C SER A 50 2.28 -12.66 16.28
N LYS A 51 2.68 -12.94 17.53
CA LYS A 51 2.61 -11.94 18.61
C LYS A 51 3.45 -10.69 18.29
N ALA A 52 4.63 -10.89 17.67
CA ALA A 52 5.53 -9.81 17.29
C ALA A 52 4.91 -8.95 16.17
N ASP A 53 4.41 -9.57 15.11
CA ASP A 53 3.80 -8.84 13.98
C ASP A 53 2.53 -8.09 14.42
N LEU A 54 1.74 -8.70 15.32
CA LEU A 54 0.54 -8.06 15.86
C LEU A 54 0.88 -6.85 16.74
N ALA A 55 1.98 -6.91 17.49
CA ALA A 55 2.46 -5.77 18.29
C ALA A 55 2.92 -4.63 17.38
N ALA A 56 3.76 -4.92 16.39
CA ALA A 56 4.22 -3.94 15.41
C ALA A 56 3.04 -3.30 14.64
N LEU A 57 2.05 -4.10 14.23
CA LEU A 57 0.87 -3.59 13.53
C LEU A 57 0.00 -2.68 14.42
N ARG A 58 -0.12 -2.98 15.72
CA ARG A 58 -0.85 -2.13 16.67
C ARG A 58 -0.12 -0.83 16.95
N GLU A 59 1.20 -0.89 17.13
CA GLU A 59 2.06 0.28 17.31
C GLU A 59 1.95 1.21 16.09
N ASN A 60 2.05 0.64 14.88
CA ASN A 60 1.84 1.37 13.63
C ASN A 60 0.47 2.06 13.57
N LYS A 61 -0.59 1.38 14.01
CA LYS A 61 -1.96 1.93 14.02
C LYS A 61 -2.19 2.97 15.10
N LEU A 62 -1.52 2.84 16.25
CA LEU A 62 -1.51 3.89 17.27
C LEU A 62 -0.87 5.15 16.71
N GLN A 63 0.29 5.02 16.08
CA GLN A 63 0.98 6.16 15.48
C GLN A 63 0.16 6.83 14.36
N GLU A 64 -0.59 6.07 13.56
CA GLU A 64 -1.52 6.64 12.58
C GLU A 64 -2.66 7.43 13.24
N VAL A 65 -3.24 6.90 14.33
CA VAL A 65 -4.35 7.56 15.06
C VAL A 65 -3.88 8.80 15.81
N GLU A 66 -2.67 8.75 16.37
CA GLU A 66 -2.00 9.86 17.05
C GLU A 66 -1.46 10.92 16.06
N GLY A 67 -1.50 10.62 14.76
CA GLY A 67 -0.98 11.51 13.70
C GLY A 67 0.55 11.57 13.64
N THR A 68 1.25 10.73 14.40
CA THR A 68 2.73 10.64 14.37
C THR A 68 3.24 9.87 13.17
N ARG A 69 2.41 8.99 12.58
CA ARG A 69 2.69 8.34 11.30
C ARG A 69 1.86 8.94 10.17
N PRO A 70 2.49 9.40 9.07
CA PRO A 70 1.78 9.94 7.93
C PRO A 70 1.01 8.85 7.19
N ILE A 71 -0.22 9.20 6.79
CA ILE A 71 -1.11 8.34 6.01
C ILE A 71 -0.89 8.70 4.54
N PHE A 72 -0.39 7.75 3.77
CA PHE A 72 -0.30 7.84 2.32
C PHE A 72 -0.85 6.56 1.70
N ASP A 73 -1.41 6.69 0.51
CA ASP A 73 -1.88 5.56 -0.28
C ASP A 73 -0.75 5.01 -1.16
N ASN A 74 -0.74 3.69 -1.29
CA ASN A 74 0.25 2.95 -2.07
C ASN A 74 -0.41 1.66 -2.55
N THR A 75 -1.07 1.75 -3.69
CA THR A 75 -1.93 0.69 -4.22
C THR A 75 -1.12 -0.45 -4.84
N ILE A 76 0.05 -0.14 -5.37
CA ILE A 76 0.92 -1.11 -6.06
C ILE A 76 1.70 -2.01 -5.09
N CYS A 77 1.82 -1.60 -3.82
CA CYS A 77 2.47 -2.36 -2.76
C CYS A 77 1.44 -3.07 -1.87
N CYS A 78 1.78 -4.26 -1.36
CA CYS A 78 0.94 -4.93 -0.36
C CYS A 78 0.98 -4.18 0.98
N ARG A 79 -0.17 -3.67 1.45
CA ARG A 79 -0.32 -2.94 2.73
C ARG A 79 0.13 -3.70 3.98
N ASP A 80 0.15 -5.04 3.92
CA ASP A 80 0.45 -5.89 5.09
C ASP A 80 1.96 -5.96 5.43
N GLY A 81 2.83 -5.25 4.70
CA GLY A 81 4.29 -5.30 4.92
C GLY A 81 4.92 -6.66 4.60
N ALA A 82 4.21 -7.51 3.86
CA ALA A 82 4.68 -8.83 3.49
C ALA A 82 5.92 -8.72 2.58
N ILE A 83 7.02 -9.34 3.02
CA ILE A 83 8.26 -9.41 2.25
C ILE A 83 8.08 -10.36 1.07
N ASP A 84 8.64 -9.99 -0.08
CA ASP A 84 8.63 -10.76 -1.30
C ASP A 84 9.63 -11.94 -1.21
N PRO A 85 9.18 -13.20 -1.17
CA PRO A 85 10.06 -14.35 -0.98
C PRO A 85 10.93 -14.63 -2.21
N HIS A 86 10.60 -14.07 -3.37
CA HIS A 86 11.33 -14.31 -4.63
C HIS A 86 12.32 -13.19 -4.96
N ARG A 87 12.47 -12.20 -4.07
CA ARG A 87 13.43 -11.12 -4.26
C ARG A 87 14.85 -11.63 -4.10
N SER A 88 15.59 -11.69 -5.20
CA SER A 88 17.01 -12.06 -5.18
C SER A 88 17.89 -10.88 -4.74
N THR A 89 19.14 -11.19 -4.36
CA THR A 89 20.16 -10.16 -4.07
C THR A 89 20.44 -9.26 -5.28
N GLY A 90 20.37 -9.83 -6.50
CA GLY A 90 20.53 -9.08 -7.74
C GLY A 90 19.40 -8.05 -7.94
N MET A 91 18.15 -8.45 -7.68
CA MET A 91 17.01 -7.53 -7.71
C MET A 91 17.17 -6.41 -6.70
N LYS A 92 17.55 -6.74 -5.46
CA LYS A 92 17.82 -5.73 -4.42
C LYS A 92 18.86 -4.71 -4.88
N SER A 93 20.00 -5.17 -5.41
CA SER A 93 21.05 -4.27 -5.90
C SER A 93 20.55 -3.35 -7.02
N ARG A 94 19.74 -3.87 -7.94
CA ARG A 94 19.13 -3.07 -9.01
C ARG A 94 18.16 -2.02 -8.46
N GLU A 95 17.27 -2.42 -7.56
CA GLU A 95 16.31 -1.52 -6.90
C GLU A 95 17.00 -0.42 -6.08
N ASP A 96 18.05 -0.76 -5.34
CA ASP A 96 18.81 0.20 -4.52
C ASP A 96 19.52 1.24 -5.42
N LYS A 97 20.13 0.79 -6.52
CA LYS A 97 20.75 1.69 -7.52
C LYS A 97 19.71 2.62 -8.15
N GLU A 98 18.55 2.08 -8.49
CA GLU A 98 17.47 2.85 -9.08
C GLU A 98 16.92 3.88 -8.09
N LEU A 99 16.72 3.49 -6.83
CA LEU A 99 16.26 4.42 -5.79
C LEU A 99 17.24 5.59 -5.61
N GLN A 100 18.55 5.31 -5.58
CA GLN A 100 19.58 6.35 -5.53
C GLN A 100 19.56 7.26 -6.76
N TYR A 101 19.29 6.71 -7.94
CA TYR A 101 19.12 7.50 -9.16
C TYR A 101 17.90 8.43 -9.04
N LEU A 102 16.74 7.91 -8.65
CA LEU A 102 15.50 8.67 -8.50
C LEU A 102 15.65 9.83 -7.49
N GLN A 103 16.28 9.55 -6.34
CA GLN A 103 16.55 10.57 -5.32
C GLN A 103 17.43 11.70 -5.86
N ARG A 104 18.54 11.38 -6.53
CA ARG A 104 19.43 12.38 -7.14
C ARG A 104 18.72 13.15 -8.25
N ARG A 105 17.91 12.46 -9.05
CA ARG A 105 17.19 13.07 -10.16
C ARG A 105 16.15 14.07 -9.67
N LYS A 106 15.42 13.73 -8.61
CA LYS A 106 14.45 14.63 -7.96
C LYS A 106 15.12 15.91 -7.47
N VAL A 107 16.24 15.81 -6.76
CA VAL A 107 17.00 16.98 -6.30
C VAL A 107 17.46 17.83 -7.48
N ALA A 108 18.10 17.22 -8.48
CA ALA A 108 18.58 17.95 -9.65
C ALA A 108 17.46 18.67 -10.42
N LEU A 109 16.28 18.04 -10.54
CA LEU A 109 15.12 18.65 -11.19
C LEU A 109 14.51 19.77 -10.35
N SER A 110 14.44 19.60 -9.04
CA SER A 110 14.01 20.66 -8.12
C SER A 110 14.91 21.90 -8.24
N ASP A 111 16.23 21.69 -8.26
CA ASP A 111 17.22 22.77 -8.38
C ASP A 111 17.16 23.46 -9.75
N GLU A 112 16.99 22.69 -10.84
CA GLU A 112 16.86 23.22 -12.22
C GLU A 112 15.65 24.17 -12.38
N TYR A 113 14.60 23.97 -11.60
CA TYR A 113 13.35 24.72 -11.68
C TYR A 113 13.18 25.76 -10.56
N ALA A 114 14.04 25.78 -9.54
CA ALA A 114 13.89 26.63 -8.35
C ALA A 114 13.72 28.13 -8.67
N TYR A 115 14.35 28.61 -9.74
CA TYR A 115 14.32 30.02 -10.16
C TYR A 115 13.49 30.27 -11.43
N ARG A 116 12.72 29.28 -11.88
CA ARG A 116 11.82 29.43 -13.04
C ARG A 116 10.49 30.04 -12.64
N SER A 117 9.76 30.55 -13.63
CA SER A 117 8.43 31.14 -13.43
C SER A 117 7.39 30.16 -12.86
N ASP A 118 7.57 28.86 -13.12
CA ASP A 118 6.82 27.78 -12.47
C ASP A 118 7.80 26.82 -11.77
N PRO A 119 8.06 27.03 -10.46
CA PRO A 119 8.90 26.15 -9.67
C PRO A 119 8.35 24.73 -9.50
N ASN A 120 7.07 24.47 -9.81
CA ASN A 120 6.47 23.13 -9.68
C ASN A 120 6.48 22.34 -11.00
N ALA A 121 6.87 22.96 -12.12
CA ALA A 121 6.97 22.27 -13.40
C ALA A 121 7.94 21.09 -13.41
N TRP A 122 8.90 21.03 -12.46
CA TRP A 122 9.78 19.87 -12.31
C TRP A 122 9.00 18.59 -11.99
N VAL A 123 7.89 18.67 -11.25
CA VAL A 123 7.06 17.52 -10.90
C VAL A 123 6.53 16.88 -12.17
N SER A 124 5.93 17.69 -13.06
CA SER A 124 5.41 17.20 -14.34
C SER A 124 6.50 16.56 -15.21
N LYS A 125 7.70 17.16 -15.25
CA LYS A 125 8.86 16.59 -15.96
C LYS A 125 9.28 15.25 -15.35
N TYR A 126 9.36 15.16 -14.03
CA TYR A 126 9.75 13.95 -13.32
C TYR A 126 8.73 12.81 -13.50
N MET A 127 7.43 13.13 -13.42
CA MET A 127 6.33 12.19 -13.66
C MET A 127 6.35 11.61 -15.08
N LYS A 128 6.71 12.44 -16.08
CA LYS A 128 6.92 12.00 -17.46
C LYS A 128 8.13 11.07 -17.57
N GLU A 129 9.24 11.36 -16.88
CA GLU A 129 10.41 10.49 -16.83
C GLU A 129 10.09 9.12 -16.20
N LEU A 130 9.35 9.10 -15.09
CA LEU A 130 8.89 7.87 -14.44
C LEU A 130 8.00 7.03 -15.36
N SER A 131 7.08 7.68 -16.09
CA SER A 131 6.22 6.98 -17.05
C SER A 131 7.04 6.38 -18.20
N GLY A 132 8.04 7.12 -18.72
CA GLY A 132 8.96 6.59 -19.73
C GLY A 132 9.78 5.39 -19.25
N ARG A 133 10.19 5.37 -17.96
CA ARG A 133 10.87 4.21 -17.36
C ARG A 133 9.95 2.99 -17.25
N ILE A 134 8.71 3.19 -16.82
CA ILE A 134 7.68 2.13 -16.79
C ILE A 134 7.50 1.55 -18.19
N ASP A 135 7.35 2.41 -19.21
CA ASP A 135 7.16 1.97 -20.60
C ASP A 135 8.38 1.21 -21.14
N SER A 136 9.59 1.61 -20.75
CA SER A 136 10.82 0.89 -21.09
C SER A 136 10.84 -0.51 -20.50
N GLU A 137 10.57 -0.67 -19.20
CA GLU A 137 10.53 -1.99 -18.56
C GLU A 137 9.42 -2.88 -19.13
N LEU A 138 8.25 -2.30 -19.43
CA LEU A 138 7.16 -3.03 -20.09
C LEU A 138 7.57 -3.50 -21.49
N ARG A 139 8.28 -2.66 -22.24
CA ARG A 139 8.82 -3.02 -23.55
C ARG A 139 9.83 -4.16 -23.44
N ASP A 140 10.74 -4.09 -22.49
CA ASP A 140 11.76 -5.12 -22.27
C ASP A 140 11.10 -6.45 -21.91
N ILE A 141 10.15 -6.46 -20.96
CA ILE A 141 9.38 -7.66 -20.62
C ILE A 141 8.69 -8.23 -21.88
N ARG A 142 8.01 -7.41 -22.67
CA ARG A 142 7.32 -7.87 -23.90
C ARG A 142 8.29 -8.45 -24.92
N LEU A 143 9.47 -7.85 -25.07
CA LEU A 143 10.51 -8.36 -25.95
C LEU A 143 11.01 -9.73 -25.47
N TYR A 144 11.30 -9.88 -24.17
CA TYR A 144 11.65 -11.16 -23.56
C TYR A 144 10.58 -12.24 -23.80
N PHE A 145 9.29 -11.89 -23.72
CA PHE A 145 8.19 -12.83 -24.04
C PHE A 145 8.15 -13.25 -25.51
N LYS A 146 8.62 -12.40 -26.43
CA LYS A 146 8.60 -12.64 -27.88
C LYS A 146 9.80 -13.46 -28.34
N GLU A 147 10.98 -13.18 -27.80
CA GLU A 147 12.26 -13.75 -28.28
C GLU A 147 12.58 -15.12 -27.69
N ALA A 148 12.05 -15.44 -26.50
CA ALA A 148 12.37 -16.69 -25.81
C ALA A 148 11.11 -17.39 -25.25
N PRO A 149 10.16 -17.82 -26.10
CA PRO A 149 8.93 -18.48 -25.65
C PRO A 149 9.19 -19.78 -24.90
N ASP A 150 10.25 -20.51 -25.25
CA ASP A 150 10.62 -21.80 -24.63
C ASP A 150 11.34 -21.62 -23.28
N ALA A 151 11.79 -20.41 -22.96
CA ALA A 151 12.50 -20.12 -21.72
C ALA A 151 11.56 -19.82 -20.53
N ARG A 152 10.24 -19.87 -20.72
CA ARG A 152 9.22 -19.46 -19.73
C ARG A 152 9.32 -20.18 -18.39
N ASP A 153 9.79 -21.42 -18.39
CA ASP A 153 9.94 -22.21 -17.16
C ASP A 153 11.38 -22.16 -16.59
N SER A 154 12.30 -21.46 -17.27
CA SER A 154 13.66 -21.31 -16.75
C SER A 154 13.68 -20.39 -15.52
N ALA A 155 14.47 -20.77 -14.51
CA ALA A 155 14.62 -19.98 -13.29
C ALA A 155 15.13 -18.56 -13.59
N TYR A 156 16.05 -18.44 -14.54
CA TYR A 156 16.59 -17.16 -15.00
C TYR A 156 15.49 -16.27 -15.58
N TRP A 157 14.62 -16.82 -16.43
CA TRP A 157 13.52 -16.05 -17.02
C TRP A 157 12.52 -15.60 -15.96
N MET A 158 12.14 -16.48 -15.03
CA MET A 158 11.25 -16.12 -13.92
C MET A 158 11.86 -15.00 -13.06
N GLU A 159 13.18 -15.06 -12.82
CA GLU A 159 13.91 -14.02 -12.10
C GLU A 159 13.88 -12.69 -12.86
N ALA A 160 14.20 -12.68 -14.15
CA ALA A 160 14.22 -11.48 -14.98
C ALA A 160 12.84 -10.79 -15.02
N VAL A 161 11.77 -11.56 -15.30
CA VAL A 161 10.40 -11.03 -15.33
C VAL A 161 9.95 -10.54 -13.96
N HIS A 162 10.30 -11.25 -12.89
CA HIS A 162 9.98 -10.81 -11.53
C HIS A 162 10.72 -9.51 -11.18
N GLY A 163 12.00 -9.40 -11.52
CA GLY A 163 12.80 -8.19 -11.36
C GLY A 163 12.20 -6.99 -12.08
N SER A 164 11.83 -7.13 -13.35
CA SER A 164 11.20 -6.02 -14.10
C SER A 164 9.81 -5.65 -13.57
N ARG A 165 9.00 -6.61 -13.10
CA ARG A 165 7.74 -6.30 -12.40
C ARG A 165 7.98 -5.46 -11.15
N ARG A 166 9.03 -5.76 -10.39
CA ARG A 166 9.41 -4.99 -9.19
C ARG A 166 9.90 -3.58 -9.56
N MET A 167 10.67 -3.44 -10.63
CA MET A 167 11.07 -2.13 -11.16
C MET A 167 9.89 -1.27 -11.61
N ILE A 168 8.95 -1.85 -12.35
CA ILE A 168 7.70 -1.16 -12.74
C ILE A 168 6.93 -0.71 -11.49
N ALA A 169 6.82 -1.59 -10.49
CA ALA A 169 6.13 -1.26 -9.25
C ALA A 169 6.85 -0.15 -8.45
N LEU A 170 8.19 -0.11 -8.46
CA LEU A 170 8.98 0.95 -7.85
C LEU A 170 8.71 2.30 -8.52
N HIS A 171 8.75 2.36 -9.85
CA HIS A 171 8.45 3.61 -10.58
C HIS A 171 7.00 4.04 -10.43
N HIS A 172 6.06 3.11 -10.43
CA HIS A 172 4.65 3.41 -10.21
C HIS A 172 4.41 3.97 -8.82
N GLN A 173 5.02 3.34 -7.80
CA GLN A 173 4.93 3.78 -6.42
C GLN A 173 5.48 5.19 -6.25
N GLU A 174 6.66 5.49 -6.79
CA GLU A 174 7.23 6.83 -6.74
C GLU A 174 6.26 7.87 -7.36
N ARG A 175 5.65 7.50 -8.49
CA ARG A 175 4.66 8.35 -9.19
C ARG A 175 3.42 8.62 -8.31
N GLU A 176 2.83 7.56 -7.76
CA GLU A 176 1.64 7.63 -6.90
C GLU A 176 1.89 8.43 -5.62
N LEU A 177 3.10 8.32 -5.05
CA LEU A 177 3.47 9.08 -3.84
C LEU A 177 3.63 10.57 -4.15
N ILE A 178 4.20 10.92 -5.31
CA ILE A 178 4.40 12.33 -5.70
C ILE A 178 3.08 13.03 -6.04
N GLU A 179 2.12 12.31 -6.62
CA GLU A 179 0.76 12.82 -6.85
C GLU A 179 0.07 13.24 -5.53
N GLN A 180 0.43 12.61 -4.41
CA GLN A 180 -0.12 12.95 -3.09
C GLN A 180 0.62 14.12 -2.41
N GLY A 181 1.86 14.40 -2.82
CA GLY A 181 2.67 15.48 -2.26
C GLY A 181 4.17 15.25 -2.47
N SER A 182 4.94 16.33 -2.56
CA SER A 182 6.39 16.25 -2.83
C SER A 182 7.20 15.67 -1.67
N ASP A 183 6.66 15.70 -0.45
CA ASP A 183 7.22 15.16 0.79
C ASP A 183 6.84 13.70 1.05
N ILE A 184 5.73 13.23 0.51
CA ILE A 184 5.20 11.88 0.71
C ILE A 184 6.20 10.75 0.37
N PRO A 185 7.04 10.81 -0.69
CA PRO A 185 8.06 9.79 -0.93
C PRO A 185 9.04 9.60 0.24
N LEU A 186 9.42 10.69 0.91
CA LEU A 186 10.32 10.63 2.07
C LEU A 186 9.65 9.93 3.25
N LEU A 187 8.37 10.22 3.47
CA LEU A 187 7.56 9.60 4.51
C LEU A 187 7.36 8.10 4.26
N ALA A 188 7.15 7.72 3.01
CA ALA A 188 7.06 6.32 2.60
C ALA A 188 8.38 5.57 2.80
N PHE A 189 9.51 6.23 2.52
CA PHE A 189 10.84 5.72 2.77
C PHE A 189 11.08 5.47 4.27
N GLN A 190 10.82 6.47 5.12
CA GLN A 190 10.95 6.36 6.57
C GLN A 190 10.07 5.24 7.16
N SER A 191 8.87 5.07 6.59
CA SER A 191 7.92 4.02 6.96
C SER A 191 8.32 2.60 6.52
N ARG A 192 9.38 2.45 5.72
CA ARG A 192 9.82 1.18 5.12
C ARG A 192 8.73 0.44 4.33
N MET A 193 7.72 1.15 3.82
CA MET A 193 6.58 0.58 3.09
C MET A 193 6.72 0.71 1.57
N SER A 194 7.95 0.59 1.05
CA SER A 194 8.26 0.72 -0.38
C SER A 194 8.81 -0.57 -0.98
N ILE A 195 8.78 -0.68 -2.31
CA ILE A 195 9.30 -1.85 -3.04
C ILE A 195 10.79 -2.11 -2.74
N PRO A 196 11.68 -1.09 -2.69
CA PRO A 196 13.09 -1.27 -2.30
C PRO A 196 13.32 -1.91 -0.93
N TYR A 197 12.39 -1.81 0.01
CA TYR A 197 12.49 -2.51 1.30
C TYR A 197 12.09 -3.98 1.24
N GLY A 198 11.80 -4.49 0.03
CA GLY A 198 11.43 -5.89 -0.19
C GLY A 198 9.94 -6.15 -0.03
N ASN A 199 9.11 -5.11 0.11
CA ASN A 199 7.67 -5.31 0.13
C ASN A 199 7.18 -5.93 -1.18
N ARG A 200 6.17 -6.78 -1.07
CA ARG A 200 5.60 -7.51 -2.19
C ARG A 200 4.73 -6.62 -3.05
N VAL A 201 4.86 -6.77 -4.37
CA VAL A 201 3.97 -6.16 -5.36
C VAL A 201 2.54 -6.70 -5.19
N ASN A 202 1.56 -5.82 -5.19
CA ASN A 202 0.16 -6.18 -5.25
C ASN A 202 -0.17 -6.73 -6.65
N ARG A 203 -0.06 -8.05 -6.82
CA ARG A 203 -0.23 -8.72 -8.12
C ARG A 203 -1.57 -8.43 -8.79
N ARG A 204 -2.65 -8.30 -8.01
CA ARG A 204 -3.98 -7.99 -8.56
C ARG A 204 -3.99 -6.60 -9.20
N GLU A 205 -3.44 -5.63 -8.48
CA GLU A 205 -3.39 -4.25 -8.94
C GLU A 205 -2.42 -4.07 -10.10
N PHE A 206 -1.25 -4.71 -10.00
CA PHE A 206 -0.26 -4.75 -11.07
C PHE A 206 -0.86 -5.30 -12.37
N ARG A 207 -1.59 -6.41 -12.31
CA ARG A 207 -2.28 -6.98 -13.47
C ARG A 207 -3.32 -6.03 -14.05
N ARG A 208 -4.11 -5.38 -13.19
CA ARG A 208 -5.14 -4.40 -13.60
C ARG A 208 -4.53 -3.24 -14.38
N LEU A 209 -3.38 -2.74 -13.93
CA LEU A 209 -2.70 -1.59 -14.50
C LEU A 209 -1.89 -1.92 -15.76
N TYR A 210 -1.23 -3.08 -15.79
CA TYR A 210 -0.20 -3.39 -16.78
C TYR A 210 -0.46 -4.64 -17.63
N GLY A 211 -1.50 -5.42 -17.32
CA GLY A 211 -1.90 -6.59 -18.10
C GLY A 211 -1.05 -7.85 -17.89
N PHE A 212 -0.23 -7.90 -16.83
CA PHE A 212 0.73 -8.98 -16.55
C PHE A 212 0.44 -9.87 -15.33
#